data_AF-A0A7V0RJY6-F1
#
_entry.id   AF-A0A7V0RJY6-F1
#
_cell.length_a   1.000
_cell.length_b   1.000
_cell.length_c   1.000
_cell.angle_alpha   90.00
_cell.angle_beta   90.00
_cell.angle_gamma   90.00
#
_symmetry.space_group_name_H-M   'P 1'
#
loop_
_entity.id
_entity.type
_entity.pdbx_description
1 polymer ?
#
loop_
_entity_poly.entity_id
_entity_poly.type
_entity_poly.pdbx_seq_one_letter_code
_entity_poly.pdbx_strand_id
1 'polypeptide(L)'
;MPVPAKKNTALSGHLDEQLISSARRTLDLESKGLRALEAALADGLAGSFAAAVRIIHDAPGRVIVTGIGKSGHVAQKVAATLASTGTPAFFVHPSEASHGDLGMITGNDVVLALSWSGETVEFSSLITYAGRFAVPLIAVTSRS
;
A
#
# COMPACT_ATOMS: atom_id res chain seq x y z
N MET A 1 35.07 -41.47 17.93
CA MET A 1 35.24 -40.00 17.95
C MET A 1 34.04 -39.40 18.68
N PRO A 2 34.18 -38.83 19.88
CA PRO A 2 33.06 -38.22 20.59
C PRO A 2 32.63 -36.95 19.87
N VAL A 3 31.32 -36.81 19.64
CA VAL A 3 30.68 -35.57 19.17
C VAL A 3 30.81 -34.52 20.29
N PRO A 4 31.26 -33.28 20.01
CA PRO A 4 31.45 -32.27 21.05
C PRO A 4 30.11 -31.82 21.66
N ALA A 5 30.20 -31.47 22.95
CA ALA A 5 29.09 -31.28 23.87
C ALA A 5 28.10 -30.16 23.53
N LYS A 6 26.88 -30.35 24.05
CA LYS A 6 25.69 -29.48 24.06
C LYS A 6 26.02 -27.98 24.08
N LYS A 7 25.50 -27.26 23.08
CA LYS A 7 25.40 -25.79 23.14
C LYS A 7 24.52 -25.40 24.34
N ASN A 8 25.06 -24.45 25.11
CA ASN A 8 24.57 -23.88 26.36
C ASN A 8 23.06 -23.57 26.34
N THR A 9 22.25 -24.39 27.04
CA THR A 9 20.77 -24.30 27.07
C THR A 9 20.26 -22.98 27.67
N ALA A 10 21.03 -22.37 28.59
CA ALA A 10 20.69 -21.07 29.20
C ALA A 10 20.86 -19.88 28.24
N LEU A 11 21.84 -19.93 27.33
CA LEU A 11 22.01 -18.90 26.29
C LEU A 11 20.93 -18.99 25.21
N SER A 12 20.43 -20.21 24.93
CA SER A 12 19.27 -20.41 24.05
C SER A 12 18.00 -19.83 24.67
N GLY A 13 17.74 -20.09 25.96
CA GLY A 13 16.57 -19.54 26.64
C GLY A 13 16.50 -18.00 26.62
N HIS A 14 17.64 -17.33 26.85
CA HIS A 14 17.69 -15.86 26.80
C HIS A 14 17.51 -15.30 25.38
N LEU A 15 18.05 -15.97 24.36
CA LEU A 15 17.84 -15.58 22.96
C LEU A 15 16.38 -15.77 22.54
N ASP A 16 15.76 -16.88 22.92
CA ASP A 16 14.36 -17.17 22.61
C ASP A 16 13.41 -16.14 23.25
N GLU A 17 13.67 -15.74 24.50
CA GLU A 17 12.95 -14.64 25.18
C GLU A 17 13.07 -13.31 24.42
N GLN A 18 14.28 -12.96 23.94
CA GLN A 18 14.49 -11.75 23.14
C GLN A 18 13.75 -11.80 21.80
N LEU A 19 13.78 -12.93 21.10
CA LEU A 19 13.08 -13.13 19.83
C LEU A 19 11.57 -13.01 19.99
N ILE A 20 11.00 -13.64 21.02
CA ILE A 20 9.57 -13.55 21.33
C ILE A 20 9.20 -12.11 21.71
N SER A 21 10.03 -11.44 22.51
CA SER A 21 9.82 -10.03 22.88
C SER A 21 9.81 -9.11 21.65
N SER A 22 10.72 -9.34 20.69
CA SER A 22 10.76 -8.61 19.42
C SER A 22 9.50 -8.84 18.58
N ALA A 23 9.07 -10.09 18.41
CA ALA A 23 7.85 -10.42 17.69
C ALA A 23 6.59 -9.77 18.32
N ARG A 24 6.47 -9.85 19.65
CA ARG A 24 5.35 -9.20 20.38
C ARG A 24 5.37 -7.69 20.22
N ARG A 25 6.55 -7.06 20.21
CA ARG A 25 6.69 -5.62 19.98
C ARG A 25 6.22 -5.22 18.57
N THR A 26 6.55 -6.00 17.54
CA THR A 26 6.06 -5.75 16.17
C THR A 26 4.55 -5.79 16.10
N LEU A 27 3.91 -6.83 16.66
CA LEU A 27 2.45 -6.96 16.68
C LEU A 27 1.75 -5.83 17.46
N ASP A 28 2.35 -5.37 18.57
CA ASP A 28 1.87 -4.23 19.33
C ASP A 28 1.94 -2.92 18.53
N LEU A 29 3.05 -2.68 17.81
CA LEU A 29 3.20 -1.51 16.94
C LEU A 29 2.18 -1.53 15.79
N GLU A 30 1.96 -2.67 15.15
CA GLU A 30 0.93 -2.82 14.11
C GLU A 30 -0.47 -2.57 14.65
N SER A 31 -0.79 -3.11 15.82
CA SER A 31 -2.08 -2.89 16.50
C SER A 31 -2.31 -1.41 16.83
N LYS A 32 -1.26 -0.71 17.29
CA LYS A 32 -1.31 0.74 17.52
C LYS A 32 -1.54 1.52 16.22
N GLY A 33 -0.90 1.11 15.13
CA GLY A 33 -1.12 1.70 13.81
C GLY A 33 -2.58 1.57 13.34
N LEU A 34 -3.19 0.39 13.52
CA LEU A 34 -4.61 0.17 13.19
C LEU A 34 -5.54 1.06 14.02
N ARG A 35 -5.28 1.19 15.32
CA ARG A 35 -6.06 2.09 16.21
C ARG A 35 -5.90 3.57 15.81
N ALA A 36 -4.70 3.98 15.41
CA ALA A 36 -4.47 5.34 14.93
C ALA A 36 -5.24 5.62 13.62
N LEU A 37 -5.31 4.63 12.72
CA LEU A 37 -6.11 4.74 11.50
C LEU A 37 -7.61 4.82 11.80
N GLU A 38 -8.12 4.00 12.74
CA GLU A 38 -9.51 4.07 13.21
C GLU A 38 -9.84 5.47 13.76
N ALA A 39 -8.97 6.01 14.60
CA ALA A 39 -9.13 7.37 15.13
C ALA A 39 -9.14 8.44 14.01
N ALA A 40 -8.25 8.32 13.02
CA ALA A 40 -8.23 9.23 11.87
C ALA A 40 -9.50 9.09 10.99
N LEU A 41 -10.09 7.90 10.87
CA LEU A 41 -11.37 7.74 10.17
C LEU A 41 -12.54 8.42 10.92
N ALA A 42 -12.40 8.64 12.23
CA ALA A 42 -13.33 9.44 13.01
C ALA A 42 -12.98 10.95 13.00
N ASP A 43 -11.78 11.34 12.55
CA ASP A 43 -11.29 12.72 12.58
C ASP A 43 -10.30 13.06 11.45
N GLY A 44 -10.58 14.10 10.66
CA GLY A 44 -9.71 14.58 9.59
C GLY A 44 -9.69 13.71 8.30
N LEU A 45 -9.61 12.38 8.39
CA LEU A 45 -9.54 11.47 7.22
C LEU A 45 -10.93 11.06 6.68
N ALA A 46 -11.99 11.16 7.49
CA ALA A 46 -13.33 10.68 7.16
C ALA A 46 -13.84 11.17 5.79
N GLY A 47 -13.67 12.47 5.53
CA GLY A 47 -14.18 13.13 4.32
C GLY A 47 -13.45 12.67 3.05
N SER A 48 -12.11 12.65 3.07
CA SER A 48 -11.30 12.22 1.93
C SER A 48 -11.42 10.72 1.68
N PHE A 49 -11.54 9.90 2.73
CA PHE A 49 -11.83 8.48 2.60
C PHE A 49 -13.18 8.25 1.91
N ALA A 50 -14.25 8.88 2.39
CA ALA A 50 -15.57 8.74 1.78
C ALA A 50 -15.61 9.26 0.33
N ALA A 51 -14.88 10.33 0.03
CA ALA A 51 -14.75 10.84 -1.34
C ALA A 51 -14.00 9.85 -2.24
N ALA A 52 -12.89 9.28 -1.78
CA ALA A 52 -12.15 8.25 -2.51
C ALA A 52 -13.02 7.03 -2.82
N VAL A 53 -13.80 6.56 -1.84
CA VAL A 53 -14.73 5.44 -2.04
C VAL A 53 -15.80 5.76 -3.07
N ARG A 54 -16.41 6.96 -3.04
CA ARG A 54 -17.40 7.38 -4.04
C ARG A 54 -16.80 7.48 -5.44
N ILE A 55 -15.61 8.09 -5.57
CA ILE A 55 -14.90 8.18 -6.85
C ILE A 55 -14.66 6.78 -7.44
N ILE A 56 -14.22 5.82 -6.63
CA ILE A 56 -14.03 4.43 -7.08
C ILE A 56 -15.36 3.77 -7.44
N HIS A 57 -16.41 3.98 -6.65
CA HIS A 57 -17.72 3.38 -6.85
C HIS A 57 -18.41 3.85 -8.14
N ASP A 58 -18.32 5.15 -8.42
CA ASP A 58 -18.97 5.78 -9.58
C ASP A 58 -18.14 5.65 -10.87
N ALA A 59 -16.92 5.12 -10.79
CA ALA A 59 -16.03 4.97 -11.93
C ALA A 59 -16.56 3.91 -12.91
N PRO A 60 -16.78 4.26 -14.20
CA PRO A 60 -17.26 3.32 -15.19
C PRO A 60 -16.18 2.36 -15.71
N GLY A 61 -14.90 2.69 -15.49
CA GLY A 61 -13.75 1.89 -15.90
C GLY A 61 -13.23 1.02 -14.77
N ARG A 62 -11.91 1.02 -14.60
CA ARG A 62 -11.20 0.22 -13.59
C ARG A 62 -10.40 1.08 -12.61
N VAL A 63 -10.06 0.48 -11.48
CA VAL A 63 -9.11 1.05 -10.53
C VAL A 63 -7.69 0.62 -10.90
N ILE A 64 -6.88 1.57 -11.34
CA ILE A 64 -5.44 1.41 -11.58
C ILE A 64 -4.73 1.63 -10.27
N VAL A 65 -4.25 0.57 -9.63
CA VAL A 65 -3.52 0.69 -8.36
C VAL A 65 -2.02 0.71 -8.65
N THR A 66 -1.28 1.61 -8.01
CA THR A 66 0.15 1.76 -8.28
C THR A 66 0.93 2.13 -7.01
N GLY A 67 2.21 1.74 -6.97
CA GLY A 67 3.07 1.87 -5.81
C GLY A 67 4.47 1.34 -6.10
N ILE A 68 5.46 1.78 -5.32
CA ILE A 68 6.87 1.37 -5.46
C ILE A 68 7.35 0.64 -4.20
N GLY A 69 8.23 -0.33 -4.39
CA GLY A 69 8.85 -1.07 -3.29
C GLY A 69 7.79 -1.75 -2.42
N LYS A 70 7.86 -1.56 -1.09
CA LYS A 70 6.90 -2.15 -0.15
C LYS A 70 5.47 -1.68 -0.41
N SER A 71 5.28 -0.40 -0.76
CA SER A 71 3.97 0.12 -1.14
C SER A 71 3.45 -0.52 -2.43
N GLY A 72 4.34 -0.89 -3.36
CA GLY A 72 4.00 -1.66 -4.57
C GLY A 72 3.43 -3.05 -4.25
N HIS A 73 4.04 -3.77 -3.30
CA HIS A 73 3.50 -5.07 -2.87
C HIS A 73 2.11 -4.94 -2.23
N VAL A 74 1.90 -3.92 -1.39
CA VAL A 74 0.58 -3.63 -0.81
C VAL A 74 -0.41 -3.25 -1.91
N ALA A 75 -0.03 -2.38 -2.84
CA ALA A 75 -0.84 -1.96 -3.98
C ALA A 75 -1.28 -3.16 -4.84
N GLN A 76 -0.38 -4.12 -5.10
CA GLN A 76 -0.71 -5.34 -5.83
C GLN A 76 -1.75 -6.18 -5.09
N LYS A 77 -1.64 -6.31 -3.76
CA LYS A 77 -2.63 -7.01 -2.95
C LYS A 77 -3.98 -6.28 -2.92
N VAL A 78 -3.97 -4.95 -2.84
CA VAL A 78 -5.18 -4.11 -2.91
C VAL A 78 -5.89 -4.32 -4.25
N ALA A 79 -5.18 -4.24 -5.37
CA ALA A 79 -5.73 -4.49 -6.70
C ALA A 79 -6.38 -5.87 -6.80
N ALA A 80 -5.68 -6.92 -6.36
CA ALA A 80 -6.22 -8.28 -6.35
C ALA A 80 -7.49 -8.41 -5.48
N THR A 81 -7.52 -7.71 -4.33
CA THR A 81 -8.67 -7.75 -3.42
C THR A 81 -9.88 -7.04 -4.02
N LEU A 82 -9.69 -5.86 -4.60
CA LEU A 82 -10.74 -5.12 -5.33
C LEU A 82 -11.32 -5.98 -6.46
N ALA A 83 -10.46 -6.55 -7.31
CA ALA A 83 -10.88 -7.40 -8.42
C ALA A 83 -11.71 -8.61 -7.94
N SER A 84 -11.31 -9.25 -6.82
CA SER A 84 -12.03 -10.38 -6.24
C SER A 84 -13.35 -10.02 -5.55
N THR A 85 -13.57 -8.74 -5.24
CA THR A 85 -14.77 -8.24 -4.54
C THR A 85 -15.74 -7.51 -5.46
N GLY A 86 -15.51 -7.59 -6.78
CA GLY A 86 -16.42 -7.06 -7.80
C GLY A 86 -16.05 -5.68 -8.33
N THR A 87 -14.94 -5.08 -7.88
CA THR A 87 -14.42 -3.81 -8.41
C THR A 87 -13.26 -4.10 -9.37
N PRO A 88 -13.43 -3.93 -10.69
CA PRO A 88 -12.35 -4.19 -11.66
C PRO A 88 -11.10 -3.37 -11.32
N ALA A 89 -9.98 -4.05 -11.08
CA ALA A 89 -8.74 -3.40 -10.68
C ALA A 89 -7.51 -4.19 -11.14
N PHE A 90 -6.42 -3.48 -11.44
CA PHE A 90 -5.11 -4.10 -11.65
C PHE A 90 -3.98 -3.19 -11.19
N PHE A 91 -2.83 -3.81 -10.96
CA PHE A 91 -1.62 -3.13 -10.55
C PHE A 91 -0.79 -2.70 -11.76
N VAL A 92 -0.27 -1.48 -11.72
CA VAL A 92 0.73 -0.97 -12.68
C VAL A 92 1.92 -0.46 -11.90
N HIS A 93 3.12 -0.92 -12.22
CA HIS A 93 4.33 -0.38 -11.61
C HIS A 93 4.66 1.00 -12.23
N PRO A 94 4.97 2.05 -11.43
CA PRO A 94 5.20 3.40 -11.97
C PRO A 94 6.30 3.50 -13.06
N SER A 95 7.33 2.67 -12.96
CA SER A 95 8.38 2.61 -14.00
C SER A 95 7.87 2.07 -15.32
N GLU A 96 6.92 1.13 -15.32
CA GLU A 96 6.34 0.54 -16.54
C GLU A 96 5.34 1.50 -17.18
N ALA A 97 4.57 2.24 -16.36
CA ALA A 97 3.70 3.32 -16.82
C ALA A 97 4.45 4.32 -17.71
N SER A 98 5.63 4.76 -17.28
CA SER A 98 6.45 5.74 -18.01
C SER A 98 7.02 5.24 -19.34
N HIS A 99 6.98 3.92 -19.61
CA HIS A 99 7.55 3.30 -20.81
C HIS A 99 6.51 2.74 -21.79
N GLY A 100 5.22 3.05 -21.62
CA GLY A 100 4.17 2.74 -22.59
C GLY A 100 2.82 2.35 -21.99
N ASP A 101 2.79 1.87 -20.75
CA ASP A 101 1.58 1.34 -20.12
C ASP A 101 0.56 2.42 -19.73
N LEU A 102 0.95 3.70 -19.72
CA LEU A 102 0.01 4.82 -19.61
C LEU A 102 -1.05 4.80 -20.72
N GLY A 103 -0.75 4.23 -21.89
CA GLY A 103 -1.74 4.04 -22.96
C GLY A 103 -2.88 3.08 -22.60
N MET A 104 -2.70 2.26 -21.55
CA MET A 104 -3.77 1.40 -21.05
C MET A 104 -4.72 2.17 -20.11
N ILE A 105 -4.31 3.27 -19.49
CA ILE A 105 -5.21 4.06 -18.65
C ILE A 105 -6.16 4.85 -19.55
N THR A 106 -7.46 4.81 -19.25
CA THR A 106 -8.49 5.53 -19.99
C THR A 106 -9.12 6.62 -19.14
N GLY A 107 -9.84 7.56 -19.76
CA GLY A 107 -10.59 8.60 -19.04
C GLY A 107 -11.71 8.08 -18.13
N ASN A 108 -12.07 6.81 -18.27
CA ASN A 108 -13.08 6.13 -17.44
C ASN A 108 -12.48 5.49 -16.18
N ASP A 109 -11.16 5.39 -16.11
CA ASP A 109 -10.45 4.72 -15.02
C ASP A 109 -10.24 5.66 -13.83
N VAL A 110 -9.85 5.10 -12.69
CA VAL A 110 -9.41 5.85 -11.50
C VAL A 110 -8.03 5.37 -11.12
N VAL A 111 -7.12 6.28 -10.80
CA VAL A 111 -5.80 5.91 -10.29
C VAL A 111 -5.77 5.99 -8.77
N LEU A 112 -5.33 4.90 -8.13
CA LEU A 112 -5.05 4.81 -6.70
C LEU A 112 -3.54 4.65 -6.49
N ALA A 113 -2.89 5.72 -6.04
CA ALA A 113 -1.45 5.80 -5.84
C ALA A 113 -1.07 5.63 -4.36
N LEU A 114 -0.22 4.64 -4.05
CA LEU A 114 0.30 4.40 -2.70
C LEU A 114 1.76 4.84 -2.62
N SER A 115 2.05 5.90 -1.85
CA SER A 115 3.41 6.39 -1.59
C SER A 115 3.55 6.84 -0.15
N TRP A 116 4.44 6.20 0.62
CA TRP A 116 4.62 6.55 2.02
C TRP A 116 5.20 7.96 2.20
N SER A 117 6.25 8.30 1.45
CA SER A 117 6.93 9.60 1.53
C SER A 117 6.08 10.74 0.97
N GLY A 118 5.11 10.46 0.08
CA GLY A 118 4.42 11.48 -0.71
C GLY A 118 5.29 12.11 -1.80
N GLU A 119 6.60 12.11 -1.62
CA GLU A 119 7.60 12.47 -2.62
C GLU A 119 8.06 11.24 -3.37
N THR A 120 7.74 11.18 -4.66
CA THR A 120 8.32 10.18 -5.57
C THR A 120 8.26 10.74 -6.98
N VAL A 121 9.44 11.08 -7.53
CA VAL A 121 9.65 11.54 -8.91
C VAL A 121 9.05 10.55 -9.91
N GLU A 122 8.97 9.29 -9.52
CA GLU A 122 8.46 8.16 -10.26
C GLU A 122 6.93 8.23 -10.51
N PHE A 123 6.19 9.03 -9.75
CA PHE A 123 4.76 9.28 -10.03
C PHE A 123 4.53 10.49 -10.95
N SER A 124 5.56 11.27 -11.28
CA SER A 124 5.41 12.52 -12.05
C SER A 124 4.72 12.30 -13.41
N SER A 125 5.12 11.25 -14.15
CA SER A 125 4.49 10.88 -15.43
C SER A 125 3.01 10.56 -15.26
N LEU A 126 2.66 9.84 -14.19
CA LEU A 126 1.29 9.41 -13.91
C LEU A 126 0.42 10.57 -13.44
N ILE A 127 0.93 11.46 -12.60
CA ILE A 127 0.24 12.68 -12.16
C ILE A 127 -0.02 13.60 -13.36
N THR A 128 1.00 13.78 -14.20
CA THR A 128 0.91 14.58 -15.43
C THR A 128 -0.13 14.00 -16.39
N TYR A 129 -0.11 12.69 -16.58
CA TYR A 129 -1.09 11.98 -17.41
C TYR A 129 -2.51 12.14 -16.85
N ALA A 130 -2.70 11.85 -15.56
CA ALA A 130 -4.00 11.95 -14.91
C ALA A 130 -4.58 13.37 -15.01
N GLY A 131 -3.76 14.40 -14.78
CA GLY A 131 -4.16 15.80 -14.96
C GLY A 131 -4.50 16.14 -16.42
N ARG A 132 -3.70 15.65 -17.39
CA ARG A 132 -3.92 15.90 -18.82
C ARG A 132 -5.21 15.29 -19.35
N PHE A 133 -5.56 14.09 -18.89
CA PHE A 133 -6.71 13.33 -19.38
C PHE A 133 -7.90 13.34 -18.42
N ALA A 134 -7.85 14.18 -17.38
CA ALA A 134 -8.88 14.31 -16.35
C ALA A 134 -9.24 12.96 -15.69
N VAL A 135 -8.26 12.07 -15.55
CA VAL A 135 -8.42 10.80 -14.83
C VAL A 135 -8.37 11.09 -13.33
N PRO A 136 -9.39 10.71 -12.54
CA PRO A 136 -9.36 10.91 -11.10
C PRO A 136 -8.15 10.22 -10.45
N LEU A 137 -7.44 10.95 -9.60
CA LEU A 137 -6.26 10.47 -8.88
C LEU A 137 -6.51 10.54 -7.37
N ILE A 138 -6.41 9.40 -6.71
CA ILE A 138 -6.47 9.23 -5.26
C ILE A 138 -5.06 8.88 -4.78
N ALA A 139 -4.50 9.67 -3.88
CA ALA A 139 -3.20 9.42 -3.28
C ALA A 139 -3.33 8.99 -1.81
N VAL A 140 -2.64 7.91 -1.44
CA VAL A 140 -2.52 7.42 -0.06
C VAL A 140 -1.09 7.68 0.41
N THR A 141 -0.90 8.63 1.32
CA THR A 141 0.41 9.07 1.81
C THR A 141 0.44 9.22 3.34
N SER A 142 1.64 9.28 3.92
CA SER A 142 1.82 9.59 5.35
C SER A 142 2.05 11.08 5.64
N ARG A 143 2.36 11.85 4.59
CA ARG A 143 2.63 13.29 4.62
C ARG A 143 2.00 13.93 3.40
N SER A 144 1.31 15.05 3.61
CA SER A 144 0.68 15.87 2.58
C SER A 144 0.73 17.32 3.02
#